data_AF-A0A8T3L456-F1
#
_entry.id   AF-A0A8T3L456-F1
#
_cell.length_a   1.000
_cell.length_b   1.000
_cell.length_c   1.000
_cell.angle_alpha   90.00
_cell.angle_beta   90.00
_cell.angle_gamma   90.00
#
_symmetry.space_group_name_H-M   'P 1'
#
loop_
_entity.id
_entity.type
_entity.pdbx_description
1 polymer ?
#
loop_
_entity_poly.entity_id
_entity_poly.type
_entity_poly.pdbx_seq_one_letter_code
_entity_poly.pdbx_strand_id
1 'polypeptide(L)'
;MNFEFVNKVTKAQIKFCKNVGLDVSSDTERVAIARLHETIQREFWENTDLGRPTENQVELASKFGIDISNMSRIVGNAIIDDIMSELNKEAIIEQSLKPGSRVRKTYDENGKIYIISSIKRDGTVYFKGGNGQKAWARNLVSTEQ
;
A
#
# COMPACT_ATOMS: atom_id res chain seq x y z
N MET A 1 5.23 -1.02 12.49
CA MET A 1 3.83 -0.70 12.16
C MET A 1 2.97 -1.95 12.25
N ASN A 2 1.76 -1.87 12.81
CA ASN A 2 0.77 -2.95 12.72
C ASN A 2 -0.18 -2.61 11.57
N PHE A 3 -0.27 -3.45 10.54
CA PHE A 3 -1.23 -3.25 9.44
C PHE A 3 -2.59 -3.82 9.86
N GLU A 4 -3.57 -2.95 10.10
CA GLU A 4 -4.95 -3.28 10.47
C GLU A 4 -5.83 -3.45 9.23
N PHE A 5 -5.61 -2.66 8.17
CA PHE A 5 -6.46 -2.65 6.98
C PHE A 5 -5.90 -3.42 5.79
N VAL A 6 -4.65 -3.87 5.86
CA VAL A 6 -4.05 -4.75 4.85
C VAL A 6 -4.36 -6.22 5.14
N ASN A 7 -4.73 -6.96 4.09
CA ASN A 7 -5.01 -8.38 4.19
C ASN A 7 -3.79 -9.17 4.73
N LYS A 8 -4.04 -9.96 5.76
CA LYS A 8 -3.10 -10.99 6.23
C LYS A 8 -3.26 -12.27 5.41
N VAL A 9 -2.21 -13.07 5.38
CA VAL A 9 -2.28 -14.41 4.76
C VAL A 9 -3.34 -15.29 5.43
N THR A 10 -4.07 -16.04 4.64
CA THR A 10 -5.03 -17.05 5.11
C THR A 10 -4.32 -18.35 5.48
N LYS A 11 -4.97 -19.22 6.28
CA LYS A 11 -4.46 -20.56 6.59
C LYS A 11 -4.16 -21.40 5.34
N ALA A 12 -4.97 -21.24 4.29
CA ALA A 12 -4.76 -21.92 3.01
C ALA A 12 -3.49 -21.42 2.30
N GLN A 13 -3.28 -20.10 2.26
CA GLN A 13 -2.08 -19.49 1.69
C GLN A 13 -0.82 -19.88 2.47
N ILE A 14 -0.86 -19.87 3.82
CA ILE A 14 0.24 -20.35 4.67
C ILE A 14 0.58 -21.81 4.34
N LYS A 15 -0.44 -22.69 4.26
CA LYS A 15 -0.23 -24.11 3.94
C LYS A 15 0.39 -24.27 2.55
N PHE A 16 -0.05 -23.50 1.56
CA PHE A 16 0.51 -23.51 0.23
C PHE A 16 1.98 -23.08 0.21
N CYS A 17 2.30 -21.93 0.81
CA CYS A 17 3.69 -21.42 0.90
C CYS A 17 4.62 -22.39 1.63
N LYS A 18 4.12 -23.05 2.69
CA LYS A 18 4.91 -24.06 3.41
C LYS A 18 5.30 -25.26 2.53
N ASN A 19 4.45 -25.66 1.57
CA ASN A 19 4.77 -26.75 0.64
C ASN A 19 5.91 -26.41 -0.33
N VAL A 20 6.19 -25.13 -0.53
CA VAL A 20 7.33 -24.64 -1.34
C VAL A 20 8.48 -24.13 -0.46
N GLY A 21 8.50 -24.48 0.83
CA GLY A 21 9.58 -24.16 1.75
C GLY A 21 9.58 -22.72 2.28
N LEU A 22 8.48 -21.97 2.12
CA LEU A 22 8.39 -20.57 2.53
C LEU A 22 7.46 -20.39 3.75
N ASP A 23 7.98 -19.80 4.83
CA ASP A 23 7.16 -19.35 5.96
C ASP A 23 6.73 -17.89 5.76
N VAL A 24 5.43 -17.68 5.63
CA VAL A 24 4.77 -16.37 5.44
C VAL A 24 3.76 -16.06 6.55
N SER A 25 3.81 -16.78 7.68
CA SER A 25 2.79 -16.71 8.73
C SER A 25 2.60 -15.33 9.37
N SER A 26 3.65 -14.50 9.37
CA SER A 26 3.64 -13.11 9.84
C SER A 26 3.36 -12.09 8.74
N ASP A 27 3.28 -12.52 7.48
CA ASP A 27 3.27 -11.62 6.32
C ASP A 27 1.86 -11.14 6.00
N THR A 28 1.80 -10.00 5.31
CA THR A 28 0.61 -9.62 4.56
C THR A 28 0.49 -10.50 3.32
N GLU A 29 -0.71 -10.56 2.73
CA GLU A 29 -0.92 -11.27 1.48
C GLU A 29 0.03 -10.78 0.37
N ARG A 30 0.25 -9.47 0.28
CA ARG A 30 1.11 -8.85 -0.74
C ARG A 30 2.58 -9.22 -0.56
N VAL A 31 3.08 -9.19 0.68
CA VAL A 31 4.46 -9.58 1.00
C VAL A 31 4.67 -11.07 0.77
N ALA A 32 3.71 -11.91 1.14
CA ALA A 32 3.78 -13.35 0.90
C ALA A 32 3.86 -13.68 -0.60
N ILE A 33 3.06 -13.01 -1.44
CA ILE A 33 3.12 -13.14 -2.90
C ILE A 33 4.47 -12.68 -3.44
N ALA A 34 5.00 -11.55 -2.95
CA ALA A 34 6.29 -11.03 -3.37
C ALA A 34 7.44 -12.00 -3.02
N ARG A 35 7.44 -12.56 -1.80
CA ARG A 35 8.42 -13.57 -1.37
C ARG A 35 8.31 -14.86 -2.16
N LEU A 36 7.10 -15.33 -2.46
CA LEU A 36 6.88 -16.48 -3.33
C LEU A 36 7.43 -16.23 -4.74
N HIS A 37 7.19 -15.05 -5.30
CA HIS A 37 7.73 -14.70 -6.61
C HIS A 37 9.26 -14.61 -6.58
N GLU A 38 9.85 -14.04 -5.53
CA GLU A 38 11.30 -14.08 -5.31
C GLU A 38 11.84 -15.52 -5.26
N THR A 39 11.18 -16.44 -4.53
CA THR A 39 11.55 -17.86 -4.52
C THR A 39 11.51 -18.46 -5.92
N ILE A 40 10.48 -18.19 -6.72
CA ILE A 40 10.40 -18.67 -8.11
C ILE A 40 11.55 -18.10 -8.94
N GLN A 41 11.86 -16.81 -8.82
CA GLN A 41 12.97 -16.20 -9.55
C GLN A 41 14.32 -16.86 -9.22
N ARG A 42 14.59 -17.10 -7.93
CA ARG A 42 15.85 -17.68 -7.48
C ARG A 42 15.98 -19.17 -7.80
N GLU A 43 14.96 -19.95 -7.47
CA GLU A 43 15.04 -21.42 -7.49
C GLU A 43 14.63 -22.03 -8.84
N PHE A 44 13.75 -21.37 -9.59
CA PHE A 44 13.28 -21.89 -10.89
C PHE A 44 14.00 -21.24 -12.07
N TRP A 45 14.24 -19.93 -11.99
CA TRP A 45 14.87 -19.17 -13.08
C TRP A 45 16.36 -18.88 -12.84
N GLU A 46 16.92 -19.30 -11.71
CA GLU A 46 18.31 -19.04 -11.31
C GLU A 46 18.68 -17.54 -11.31
N ASN A 47 17.68 -16.68 -11.22
CA ASN A 47 17.86 -15.24 -11.19
C ASN A 47 18.16 -14.79 -9.76
N THR A 48 19.45 -14.57 -9.49
CA THR A 48 19.95 -14.22 -8.16
C THR A 48 19.97 -12.70 -7.90
N ASP A 49 19.94 -11.87 -8.94
CA ASP A 49 19.90 -10.41 -8.83
C ASP A 49 18.48 -9.86 -9.02
N LEU A 50 17.79 -9.65 -7.92
CA LEU A 50 16.46 -9.07 -7.88
C LEU A 50 16.48 -7.55 -7.62
N GLY A 51 17.68 -6.96 -7.55
CA GLY A 51 17.91 -5.60 -7.10
C GLY A 51 17.51 -5.38 -5.64
N ARG A 52 17.72 -4.15 -5.18
CA ARG A 52 17.38 -3.69 -3.83
C ARG A 52 16.32 -2.58 -3.88
N PRO A 53 15.58 -2.35 -2.78
CA PRO A 53 14.75 -1.17 -2.64
C PRO A 53 15.57 0.11 -2.82
N THR A 54 14.95 1.17 -3.33
CA THR A 54 15.63 2.47 -3.48
C THR A 54 15.82 3.15 -2.13
N GLU A 55 16.76 4.09 -2.04
CA GLU A 55 17.00 4.87 -0.81
C GLU A 55 15.72 5.54 -0.29
N ASN A 56 14.92 6.13 -1.18
CA ASN A 56 13.64 6.74 -0.83
C ASN A 56 12.65 5.72 -0.24
N GLN A 57 12.66 4.47 -0.70
CA GLN A 57 11.81 3.41 -0.14
C GLN A 57 12.30 3.00 1.25
N VAL A 58 13.61 2.85 1.42
CA VAL A 58 14.22 2.53 2.72
C VAL A 58 13.91 3.64 3.73
N GLU A 59 14.09 4.90 3.35
CA GLU A 59 13.78 6.06 4.19
C GLU A 59 12.29 6.15 4.52
N LEU A 60 11.42 5.85 3.56
CA LEU A 60 9.99 5.83 3.79
C LEU A 60 9.59 4.72 4.75
N ALA A 61 10.05 3.48 4.54
CA ALA A 61 9.73 2.34 5.40
C ALA A 61 10.26 2.54 6.83
N SER A 62 11.44 3.15 6.99
CA SER A 62 12.03 3.41 8.31
C SER A 62 11.19 4.36 9.16
N LYS A 63 10.47 5.32 8.55
CA LYS A 63 9.48 6.18 9.24
C LYS A 63 8.35 5.39 9.90
N PHE A 64 8.11 4.16 9.45
CA PHE A 64 7.11 3.24 10.00
C PHE A 64 7.72 2.11 10.86
N GLY A 65 9.02 2.21 11.15
CA GLY A 65 9.78 1.25 11.94
C GLY A 65 10.01 -0.08 11.21
N ILE A 66 10.05 -0.07 9.87
CA ILE A 66 10.31 -1.26 9.05
C ILE A 66 11.63 -1.07 8.31
N ASP A 67 12.57 -1.99 8.51
CA ASP A 67 13.81 -2.03 7.74
C ASP A 67 13.65 -2.96 6.53
N ILE A 68 13.79 -2.40 5.33
CA ILE A 68 13.74 -3.15 4.05
C ILE A 68 15.09 -3.15 3.32
N SER A 69 16.16 -2.60 3.93
CA SER A 69 17.45 -2.35 3.26
C SER A 69 18.12 -3.60 2.68
N ASN A 70 17.92 -4.74 3.33
CA ASN A 70 18.49 -6.04 2.93
C ASN A 70 17.49 -6.94 2.20
N MET A 71 16.30 -6.44 1.88
CA MET A 71 15.29 -7.19 1.12
C MET A 71 15.53 -7.06 -0.38
N SER A 72 14.89 -7.92 -1.16
CA SER A 72 14.81 -7.71 -2.61
C SER A 72 13.90 -6.52 -2.94
N ARG A 73 14.10 -5.92 -4.11
CA ARG A 73 13.26 -4.82 -4.60
C ARG A 73 11.78 -5.20 -4.65
N ILE A 74 11.44 -6.44 -5.02
CA ILE A 74 10.05 -6.88 -5.12
C ILE A 74 9.37 -6.96 -3.74
N VAL A 75 10.07 -7.46 -2.72
CA VAL A 75 9.55 -7.48 -1.36
C VAL A 75 9.45 -6.07 -0.78
N GLY A 76 10.47 -5.24 -1.00
CA GLY A 76 10.42 -3.83 -0.59
C GLY A 76 9.25 -3.08 -1.19
N ASN A 77 8.99 -3.24 -2.49
CA ASN A 77 7.82 -2.66 -3.15
C ASN A 77 6.51 -3.09 -2.50
N ALA A 78 6.36 -4.38 -2.20
CA ALA A 78 5.15 -4.91 -1.55
C ALA A 78 4.92 -4.29 -0.17
N ILE A 79 5.98 -4.11 0.62
CA ILE A 79 5.90 -3.45 1.94
C ILE A 79 5.50 -1.98 1.79
N ILE A 80 6.07 -1.25 0.83
CA ILE A 80 5.70 0.15 0.57
C ILE A 80 4.23 0.26 0.17
N ASP A 81 3.75 -0.65 -0.68
CA ASP A 81 2.34 -0.68 -1.07
C ASP A 81 1.41 -0.98 0.11
N ASP A 82 1.83 -1.83 1.06
CA ASP A 82 1.09 -2.07 2.30
C ASP A 82 1.00 -0.81 3.17
N ILE A 83 2.13 -0.13 3.39
CA ILE A 83 2.19 1.17 4.09
C ILE A 83 1.24 2.17 3.45
N MET A 84 1.31 2.33 2.12
CA MET A 84 0.46 3.28 1.39
C MET A 84 -1.03 2.92 1.45
N SER A 85 -1.34 1.61 1.46
CA SER A 85 -2.71 1.11 1.58
C SER A 85 -3.28 1.40 2.98
N GLU A 86 -2.48 1.20 4.03
CA GLU A 86 -2.85 1.50 5.40
C GLU A 86 -3.13 2.99 5.59
N LEU A 87 -2.20 3.85 5.18
CA LEU A 87 -2.34 5.31 5.25
C LEU A 87 -3.58 5.82 4.50
N ASN A 88 -3.91 5.21 3.36
CA ASN A 88 -5.12 5.56 2.63
C ASN A 88 -6.37 5.24 3.46
N LYS A 89 -6.39 4.12 4.18
CA LYS A 89 -7.53 3.66 4.97
C LYS A 89 -7.68 4.48 6.24
N GLU A 90 -6.59 4.74 6.93
CA GLU A 90 -6.54 5.65 8.08
C GLU A 90 -7.10 7.03 7.68
N ALA A 91 -6.62 7.62 6.58
CA ALA A 91 -7.11 8.93 6.12
C ALA A 91 -8.62 8.94 5.79
N ILE A 92 -9.15 7.85 5.24
CA ILE A 92 -10.60 7.72 4.99
C ILE A 92 -11.39 7.76 6.31
N ILE A 93 -10.91 7.04 7.32
CA ILE A 93 -11.56 6.91 8.62
C ILE A 93 -11.44 8.21 9.41
N GLU A 94 -10.21 8.71 9.59
CA GLU A 94 -9.91 9.90 10.39
C GLU A 94 -10.65 11.14 9.89
N GLN A 95 -10.72 11.31 8.56
CA GLN A 95 -11.39 12.46 7.97
C GLN A 95 -12.85 12.18 7.59
N SER A 96 -13.37 11.00 7.93
CA SER A 96 -14.73 10.56 7.60
C SER A 96 -15.07 10.74 6.11
N LEU A 97 -14.10 10.44 5.24
CA LEU A 97 -14.24 10.64 3.79
C LEU A 97 -15.33 9.72 3.24
N LYS A 98 -16.30 10.32 2.56
CA LYS A 98 -17.41 9.60 1.93
C LYS A 98 -17.86 10.30 0.64
N PRO A 99 -18.58 9.61 -0.27
CA PRO A 99 -19.26 10.28 -1.37
C PRO A 99 -20.07 11.49 -0.88
N GLY A 100 -19.84 12.64 -1.51
CA GLY A 100 -20.44 13.92 -1.12
C GLY A 100 -19.53 14.83 -0.30
N SER A 101 -18.52 14.31 0.41
CA SER A 101 -17.61 15.14 1.20
C SER A 101 -16.85 16.15 0.33
N ARG A 102 -16.68 17.36 0.86
CA ARG A 102 -15.82 18.40 0.29
C ARG A 102 -14.39 18.24 0.79
N VAL A 103 -13.45 18.18 -0.14
CA VAL A 103 -12.02 17.94 0.16
C VAL A 103 -11.12 18.85 -0.67
N ARG A 104 -9.92 19.09 -0.15
CA ARG A 104 -8.81 19.71 -0.88
C ARG A 104 -7.65 18.73 -0.96
N LYS A 105 -6.83 18.80 -2.02
CA LYS A 105 -5.58 18.05 -2.08
C LYS A 105 -4.52 18.73 -1.19
N THR A 106 -3.75 17.96 -0.44
CA THR A 106 -2.72 18.48 0.48
C THR A 106 -1.68 19.36 -0.21
N TYR A 107 -1.39 19.07 -1.48
CA TYR A 107 -0.40 19.76 -2.31
C TYR A 107 -1.00 20.80 -3.28
N ASP A 108 -2.31 21.06 -3.22
CA ASP A 108 -2.95 22.07 -4.08
C ASP A 108 -2.92 23.43 -3.39
N GLU A 109 -1.99 24.29 -3.84
CA GLU A 109 -1.76 25.65 -3.33
C GLU A 109 -2.92 26.60 -3.64
N ASN A 110 -3.68 26.33 -4.72
CA ASN A 110 -4.79 27.19 -5.14
C ASN A 110 -6.06 26.98 -4.31
N GLY A 111 -6.04 26.08 -3.31
CA GLY A 111 -7.17 25.90 -2.42
C GLY A 111 -8.38 25.22 -3.05
N LYS A 112 -8.25 24.63 -4.24
CA LYS A 112 -9.40 24.12 -5.00
C LYS A 112 -10.14 23.02 -4.22
N ILE A 113 -11.44 23.21 -4.10
CA ILE A 113 -12.33 22.25 -3.44
C ILE A 113 -12.87 21.27 -4.47
N TYR A 114 -12.81 20.00 -4.12
CA TYR A 114 -13.37 18.88 -4.88
C TYR A 114 -14.48 18.22 -4.07
N ILE A 115 -15.47 17.65 -4.75
CA ILE A 115 -16.52 16.85 -4.12
C ILE A 115 -16.26 15.39 -4.44
N ILE A 116 -16.21 14.53 -3.42
CA ILE A 116 -16.01 13.09 -3.62
C ILE A 116 -17.23 12.50 -4.33
N SER A 117 -16.97 11.75 -5.40
CA SER A 117 -17.96 10.95 -6.14
C SER A 117 -17.98 9.51 -5.63
N SER A 118 -16.81 8.87 -5.55
CA SER A 118 -16.68 7.51 -5.04
C SER A 118 -15.28 7.26 -4.47
N ILE A 119 -15.19 6.27 -3.60
CA ILE A 119 -13.93 5.80 -3.00
C ILE A 119 -13.80 4.32 -3.32
N LYS A 120 -12.69 3.92 -3.93
CA LYS A 120 -12.38 2.53 -4.28
C LYS A 120 -11.75 1.80 -3.08
N ARG A 121 -11.72 0.46 -3.15
CA ARG A 121 -11.22 -0.38 -2.06
C ARG A 121 -9.76 -0.11 -1.70
N ASP A 122 -8.94 0.25 -2.68
CA ASP A 122 -7.53 0.64 -2.56
C ASP A 122 -7.32 2.05 -1.97
N GLY A 123 -8.40 2.78 -1.71
CA GLY A 123 -8.36 4.16 -1.23
C GLY A 123 -8.19 5.21 -2.32
N THR A 124 -8.33 4.84 -3.61
CA THR A 124 -8.45 5.81 -4.69
C THR A 124 -9.78 6.57 -4.57
N VAL A 125 -9.71 7.90 -4.51
CA VAL A 125 -10.85 8.80 -4.42
C VAL A 125 -11.07 9.49 -5.77
N TYR A 126 -12.29 9.41 -6.30
CA TYR A 126 -12.71 10.05 -7.55
C TYR A 126 -13.59 11.28 -7.26
N PHE A 127 -13.46 12.34 -8.06
CA PHE A 127 -14.19 13.59 -7.86
C PHE A 127 -15.37 13.77 -8.83
N LYS A 128 -16.46 14.39 -8.37
CA LYS A 128 -17.61 14.77 -9.21
C LYS A 128 -17.22 15.87 -10.20
N GLY A 129 -17.67 15.75 -11.45
CA GLY A 129 -17.37 16.72 -12.52
C GLY A 129 -15.88 16.82 -12.89
N GLY A 130 -15.04 15.93 -12.37
CA GLY A 130 -13.59 15.98 -12.56
C GLY A 130 -13.08 15.28 -13.82
N ASN A 131 -13.94 14.80 -14.73
CA ASN A 131 -13.55 14.06 -15.95
C ASN A 131 -12.51 12.95 -15.70
N GLY A 132 -12.73 12.16 -14.64
CA GLY A 132 -11.81 11.08 -14.24
C GLY A 132 -10.67 11.50 -13.29
N GLN A 133 -10.62 12.77 -12.86
CA GLN A 133 -9.70 13.20 -11.82
C GLN A 133 -9.88 12.39 -10.53
N LYS A 134 -8.74 11.98 -9.98
CA LYS A 134 -8.62 11.16 -8.78
C LYS A 134 -7.43 11.58 -7.93
N ALA A 135 -7.43 11.15 -6.68
CA ALA A 135 -6.30 11.25 -5.77
C ALA A 135 -6.32 10.07 -4.79
N TRP A 136 -5.20 9.83 -4.12
CA TRP A 136 -5.16 8.94 -2.97
C TRP A 136 -5.77 9.62 -1.76
N ALA A 137 -6.54 8.87 -0.96
CA ALA A 137 -7.18 9.40 0.24
C ALA A 137 -6.19 10.10 1.20
N ARG A 138 -5.00 9.53 1.38
CA ARG A 138 -3.93 10.11 2.22
C ARG A 138 -3.43 11.50 1.78
N ASN A 139 -3.74 11.91 0.55
CA ASN A 139 -3.37 13.21 -0.01
C ASN A 139 -4.55 14.20 -0.02
N LEU A 140 -5.60 13.93 0.75
CA LEU A 140 -6.78 14.78 0.86
C LEU A 140 -6.94 15.30 2.28
N VAL A 141 -7.58 16.47 2.38
CA VAL A 141 -8.01 17.09 3.64
C VAL A 141 -9.48 17.45 3.50
N SER A 142 -10.33 16.97 4.40
CA SER A 142 -11.72 17.39 4.51
C SER A 142 -11.82 18.89 4.84
N THR A 143 -12.73 19.60 4.17
CA THR A 143 -12.99 21.02 4.44
C THR A 143 -14.19 21.23 5.35
N GLU A 144 -14.78 20.16 5.89
CA GLU A 144 -16.00 20.18 6.72
C GLU A 144 -15.68 19.97 8.21
N GLN A 145 -14.60 20.60 8.70
CA GLN A 145 -14.31 20.67 10.14
C GLN A 145 -15.07 21.82 10.80
#